data_AF-A0A256HHA5-F1
#
_entry.id   AF-A0A256HHA5-F1
#
_cell.length_a   1.000
_cell.length_b   1.000
_cell.length_c   1.000
_cell.angle_alpha   90.00
_cell.angle_beta   90.00
_cell.angle_gamma   90.00
#
_symmetry.space_group_name_H-M   'P 1'
#
loop_
_entity.id
_entity.type
_entity.pdbx_description
1 polymer ?
#
loop_
_entity_poly.entity_id
_entity_poly.type
_entity_poly.pdbx_seq_one_letter_code
_entity_poly.pdbx_strand_id
1 'polypeptide(L)'
;MSADRSALRRAIERGERDGGAIEFKERLTREVHLAEGRMESLVAQLRHRVLSGDGEATYVLGVTDDGGLAGIAPETFSETMDVLSLLADEADAHIADVETWSAGSAGNGGSEGLVGLATLRDGGMFETDDDHLVVGTAGHVDHGKSTLVGTLVTGRADDGQGGTRGFLDVQPHEVERGLSADLSYAVYGFEEAGGEPVRMDNPHRKSDRARIVEEADRLVSFVDTVGHEPWLRTTIRGLVGQKLDYGLLVVAADDGPTKTTREHLGILLATELPTIVAITKADAVSDDRVAEVEREAESMLRDAGQTPLLVDRHGIDAAVAEVGDGVVPLLRTSAVTKDGLGTLDRLFETLPKRATPERAEFRMYVDRSYKVTGVGAVASGTVNSGTVEAGDELLLGPMADGSFREVEARSIEMHYHRVDKASAGRIVGIALKGVDEAEIERGMALVPRESDPDPVREFEAEVMVLNHPTRIQEGYEPVVHVETVSEAAVFAPEGGRLLPGDTGQTRVRFKFRPYLVEEGQRFVFREGSSKGVGTIRGVDSAE
;
A
#
# COMPACT_ATOMS: atom_id res chain seq x y z
N MET A 1 13.52 34.22 -5.16
CA MET A 1 14.66 33.48 -5.72
C MET A 1 14.22 32.99 -7.08
N SER A 2 14.90 33.37 -8.15
CA SER A 2 14.57 32.91 -9.51
C SER A 2 14.69 31.39 -9.52
N ALA A 3 13.57 30.66 -9.62
CA ALA A 3 13.60 29.24 -9.93
C ALA A 3 14.47 29.05 -11.19
N ASP A 4 15.36 28.08 -11.17
CA ASP A 4 16.27 27.83 -12.27
C ASP A 4 15.45 27.54 -13.54
N ARG A 5 15.55 28.41 -14.56
CA ARG A 5 14.88 28.24 -15.87
C ARG A 5 15.77 27.49 -16.86
N SER A 6 16.85 26.86 -16.40
CA SER A 6 17.80 26.17 -17.27
C SER A 6 17.16 25.02 -18.04
N ALA A 7 16.20 24.30 -17.45
CA ALA A 7 15.44 23.25 -18.12
C ALA A 7 14.58 23.83 -19.26
N LEU A 8 13.72 24.81 -18.95
CA LEU A 8 12.88 25.50 -19.94
C LEU A 8 13.69 26.10 -21.09
N ARG A 9 14.80 26.79 -20.79
CA ARG A 9 15.66 27.38 -21.84
C ARG A 9 16.26 26.32 -22.74
N ARG A 10 16.74 25.21 -22.19
CA ARG A 10 17.31 24.11 -22.98
C ARG A 10 16.25 23.46 -23.88
N ALA A 11 15.02 23.29 -23.39
CA ALA A 11 13.92 22.76 -24.19
C ALA A 11 13.57 23.71 -25.35
N ILE A 12 13.46 25.01 -25.08
CA ILE A 12 13.22 26.03 -26.11
C ILE A 12 14.37 26.09 -27.13
N GLU A 13 15.62 26.03 -26.69
CA GLU A 13 16.81 26.04 -27.56
C GLU A 13 16.91 24.79 -28.46
N ARG A 14 16.47 23.61 -27.97
CA ARG A 14 16.41 22.39 -28.78
C ARG A 14 15.35 22.49 -29.87
N GLY A 15 14.29 23.25 -29.59
CA GLY A 15 13.20 23.58 -30.51
C GLY A 15 12.24 22.43 -30.75
N GLU A 16 11.02 22.77 -31.15
CA GLU A 16 10.10 21.79 -31.74
C GLU A 16 10.65 21.32 -33.09
N ARG A 17 10.58 20.01 -33.33
CA ARG A 17 10.91 19.40 -34.63
C ARG A 17 9.78 18.48 -35.05
N ASP A 18 9.51 18.42 -36.35
CA ASP A 18 8.59 17.44 -36.93
C ASP A 18 9.04 16.02 -36.57
N GLY A 19 8.23 15.32 -35.78
CA GLY A 19 8.54 13.97 -35.27
C GLY A 19 9.62 13.89 -34.18
N GLY A 20 10.01 15.00 -33.56
CA GLY A 20 10.95 15.01 -32.43
C GLY A 20 10.26 14.75 -31.07
N ALA A 21 11.05 14.55 -30.01
CA ALA A 21 10.53 14.35 -28.66
C ALA A 21 9.93 15.61 -28.00
N ILE A 22 10.13 16.80 -28.57
CA ILE A 22 9.69 18.09 -27.99
C ILE A 22 8.53 18.68 -28.79
N GLU A 23 7.46 19.06 -28.10
CA GLU A 23 6.27 19.74 -28.63
C GLU A 23 6.08 21.11 -27.97
N PHE A 24 5.76 22.16 -28.74
CA PHE A 24 5.31 23.43 -28.16
C PHE A 24 3.78 23.56 -28.25
N LYS A 25 3.20 24.09 -27.17
CA LYS A 25 1.78 24.46 -27.13
C LYS A 25 1.59 25.76 -26.37
N GLU A 26 0.83 26.67 -26.97
CA GLU A 26 0.39 27.85 -26.24
C GLU A 26 -0.61 27.45 -25.15
N ARG A 27 -1.61 26.63 -25.50
CA ARG A 27 -2.62 26.05 -24.59
C ARG A 27 -3.32 24.85 -25.22
N LEU A 28 -3.90 24.01 -24.38
CA LEU A 28 -4.85 22.96 -24.78
C LEU A 28 -6.19 23.24 -24.08
N THR A 29 -7.29 22.96 -24.77
CA THR A 29 -8.65 23.23 -24.29
C THR A 29 -9.58 22.09 -24.65
N ARG A 30 -10.53 21.79 -23.77
CA ARG A 30 -11.43 20.64 -23.97
C ARG A 30 -12.26 20.79 -25.24
N GLU A 31 -12.81 21.97 -25.48
CA GLU A 31 -13.68 22.25 -26.64
C GLU A 31 -13.00 22.01 -28.00
N VAL A 32 -11.71 22.32 -28.11
CA VAL A 32 -10.99 22.27 -29.40
C VAL A 32 -10.19 20.99 -29.56
N HIS A 33 -9.50 20.56 -28.50
CA HIS A 33 -8.48 19.50 -28.58
C HIS A 33 -9.03 18.11 -28.26
N LEU A 34 -10.16 18.03 -27.55
CA LEU A 34 -10.89 16.77 -27.31
C LEU A 34 -12.05 16.57 -28.30
N ALA A 35 -12.16 17.43 -29.32
CA ALA A 35 -13.12 17.21 -30.40
C ALA A 35 -12.74 15.95 -31.20
N GLU A 36 -13.76 15.17 -31.58
CA GLU A 36 -13.62 13.93 -32.34
C GLU A 36 -12.77 14.15 -33.62
N GLY A 37 -11.79 13.27 -33.86
CA GLY A 37 -10.79 13.39 -34.93
C GLY A 37 -9.61 14.33 -34.62
N ARG A 38 -9.81 15.43 -33.89
CA ARG A 38 -8.68 16.28 -33.43
C ARG A 38 -7.93 15.58 -32.30
N MET A 39 -8.66 14.98 -31.36
CA MET A 39 -8.11 14.17 -30.28
C MET A 39 -7.27 13.01 -30.83
N GLU A 40 -7.84 12.21 -31.75
CA GLU A 40 -7.14 11.08 -32.39
C GLU A 40 -5.81 11.51 -33.04
N SER A 41 -5.81 12.65 -33.74
CA SER A 41 -4.59 13.19 -34.35
C SER A 41 -3.54 13.58 -33.32
N LEU A 42 -3.95 14.16 -32.18
CA LEU A 42 -3.04 14.57 -31.11
C LEU A 42 -2.49 13.37 -30.35
N VAL A 43 -3.31 12.36 -30.09
CA VAL A 43 -2.92 11.08 -29.49
C VAL A 43 -1.89 10.37 -30.37
N ALA A 44 -2.15 10.25 -31.68
CA ALA A 44 -1.20 9.65 -32.62
C ALA A 44 0.13 10.42 -32.67
N GLN A 45 0.07 11.76 -32.59
CA GLN A 45 1.25 12.60 -32.52
C GLN A 45 2.03 12.36 -31.22
N LEU A 46 1.36 12.34 -30.07
CA LEU A 46 1.95 12.12 -28.75
C LEU A 46 2.65 10.75 -28.70
N ARG A 47 1.95 9.67 -29.07
CA ARG A 47 2.52 8.32 -29.20
C ARG A 47 3.81 8.33 -30.02
N HIS A 48 3.77 8.97 -31.19
CA HIS A 48 4.94 9.05 -32.05
C HIS A 48 6.11 9.82 -31.40
N ARG A 49 5.84 10.90 -30.67
CA ARG A 49 6.87 11.70 -30.00
C ARG A 49 7.54 10.94 -28.85
N VAL A 50 6.74 10.25 -28.04
CA VAL A 50 7.23 9.39 -26.94
C VAL A 50 8.14 8.29 -27.50
N LEU A 51 7.68 7.59 -28.55
CA LEU A 51 8.49 6.56 -29.23
C LEU A 51 9.79 7.13 -29.84
N SER A 52 9.73 8.33 -30.39
CA SER A 52 10.90 8.99 -31.02
C SER A 52 11.89 9.56 -30.01
N GLY A 53 11.48 9.69 -28.74
CA GLY A 53 12.31 10.17 -27.64
C GLY A 53 12.77 9.06 -26.69
N ASP A 54 12.85 7.81 -27.17
CA ASP A 54 13.24 6.64 -26.37
C ASP A 54 12.36 6.46 -25.12
N GLY A 55 11.03 6.62 -25.29
CA GLY A 55 10.05 6.47 -24.21
C GLY A 55 9.73 7.76 -23.45
N GLU A 56 10.24 8.91 -23.89
CA GLU A 56 9.97 10.21 -23.26
C GLU A 56 9.62 11.28 -24.29
N ALA A 57 8.63 12.13 -23.98
CA ALA A 57 8.31 13.34 -24.73
C ALA A 57 8.26 14.56 -23.80
N THR A 58 8.60 15.74 -24.30
CA THR A 58 8.56 17.00 -23.55
C THR A 58 7.58 17.96 -24.20
N TYR A 59 6.56 18.37 -23.46
CA TYR A 59 5.60 19.39 -23.88
C TYR A 59 5.92 20.71 -23.19
N VAL A 60 6.28 21.73 -23.98
CA VAL A 60 6.53 23.08 -23.47
C VAL A 60 5.26 23.90 -23.64
N LEU A 61 4.61 24.21 -22.51
CA LEU A 61 3.28 24.81 -22.41
C LEU A 61 3.35 26.31 -22.13
N GLY A 62 2.40 27.07 -22.67
CA GLY A 62 2.40 28.54 -22.58
C GLY A 62 3.42 29.19 -23.51
N VAL A 63 3.89 28.47 -24.53
CA VAL A 63 4.92 28.90 -25.47
C VAL A 63 4.36 28.86 -26.89
N THR A 64 4.66 29.88 -27.69
CA THR A 64 4.27 29.93 -29.11
C THR A 64 5.06 28.90 -29.93
N ASP A 65 4.59 28.52 -31.10
CA ASP A 65 5.30 27.58 -32.00
C ASP A 65 6.75 27.99 -32.32
N ASP A 66 7.07 29.29 -32.30
CA ASP A 66 8.43 29.83 -32.49
C ASP A 66 9.30 29.85 -31.21
N GLY A 67 8.84 29.28 -30.10
CA GLY A 67 9.56 29.25 -28.82
C GLY A 67 9.45 30.52 -27.96
N GLY A 68 8.57 31.45 -28.30
CA GLY A 68 8.29 32.65 -27.51
C GLY A 68 7.43 32.38 -26.28
N LEU A 69 7.77 32.96 -25.13
CA LEU A 69 6.96 32.82 -23.90
C LEU A 69 5.67 33.63 -24.04
N ALA A 70 4.55 32.97 -24.35
CA ALA A 70 3.24 33.60 -24.40
C ALA A 70 2.72 33.86 -22.97
N GLY A 71 2.84 32.84 -22.11
CA GLY A 71 2.30 32.85 -20.75
C GLY A 71 0.77 32.76 -20.76
N ILE A 72 0.22 31.73 -20.12
CA ILE A 72 -1.23 31.53 -20.04
C ILE A 72 -1.74 31.69 -18.61
N ALA A 73 -3.00 32.12 -18.45
CA ALA A 73 -3.60 32.29 -17.13
C ALA A 73 -3.59 30.95 -16.35
N PRO A 74 -3.44 30.96 -15.01
CA PRO A 74 -3.38 29.74 -14.21
C PRO A 74 -4.54 28.76 -14.45
N GLU A 75 -5.75 29.29 -14.64
CA GLU A 75 -6.96 28.51 -14.92
C GLU A 75 -6.88 27.81 -16.28
N THR A 76 -6.36 28.52 -17.31
CA THR A 76 -6.10 27.95 -18.64
C THR A 76 -4.96 26.95 -18.62
N PHE A 77 -3.95 27.18 -17.78
CA PHE A 77 -2.85 26.23 -17.58
C PHE A 77 -3.38 24.92 -16.97
N SER A 78 -4.24 25.01 -15.96
CA SER A 78 -4.91 23.84 -15.36
C SER A 78 -5.70 23.06 -16.42
N GLU A 79 -6.54 23.73 -17.22
CA GLU A 79 -7.28 23.06 -18.29
C GLU A 79 -6.34 22.43 -19.34
N THR A 80 -5.22 23.09 -19.64
CA THR A 80 -4.21 22.56 -20.56
C THR A 80 -3.62 21.25 -20.04
N MET A 81 -3.33 21.17 -18.74
CA MET A 81 -2.83 19.96 -18.09
C MET A 81 -3.87 18.84 -18.10
N ASP A 82 -5.14 19.13 -17.80
CA ASP A 82 -6.22 18.14 -17.87
C ASP A 82 -6.33 17.51 -19.26
N VAL A 83 -6.30 18.35 -20.30
CA VAL A 83 -6.40 17.89 -21.69
C VAL A 83 -5.15 17.12 -22.09
N LEU A 84 -3.96 17.56 -21.67
CA LEU A 84 -2.72 16.84 -21.93
C LEU A 84 -2.72 15.46 -21.26
N SER A 85 -3.26 15.36 -20.04
CA SER A 85 -3.38 14.10 -19.32
C SER A 85 -4.27 13.10 -20.08
N LEU A 86 -5.47 13.54 -20.48
CA LEU A 86 -6.38 12.71 -21.30
C LEU A 86 -5.77 12.27 -22.63
N LEU A 87 -4.96 13.12 -23.26
CA LEU A 87 -4.24 12.77 -24.49
C LEU A 87 -3.11 11.78 -24.23
N ALA A 88 -2.43 11.88 -23.09
CA ALA A 88 -1.38 10.97 -22.68
C ALA A 88 -1.96 9.58 -22.39
N ASP A 89 -3.05 9.51 -21.62
CA ASP A 89 -3.73 8.26 -21.28
C ASP A 89 -4.18 7.51 -22.53
N GLU A 90 -4.88 8.20 -23.46
CA GLU A 90 -5.32 7.60 -24.72
C GLU A 90 -4.13 7.24 -25.64
N ALA A 91 -2.94 7.76 -25.36
CA ALA A 91 -1.68 7.49 -26.04
C ALA A 91 -0.83 6.40 -25.35
N ASP A 92 -1.33 5.71 -24.32
CA ASP A 92 -0.56 4.76 -23.50
C ASP A 92 0.68 5.40 -22.84
N ALA A 93 0.56 6.66 -22.45
CA ALA A 93 1.60 7.45 -21.79
C ALA A 93 1.05 8.15 -20.55
N HIS A 94 1.91 8.67 -19.69
CA HIS A 94 1.51 9.48 -18.53
C HIS A 94 2.42 10.70 -18.35
N ILE A 95 1.96 11.71 -17.59
CA ILE A 95 2.76 12.89 -17.28
C ILE A 95 3.65 12.58 -16.06
N ALA A 96 4.94 12.36 -16.30
CA ALA A 96 5.92 11.99 -15.29
C ALA A 96 6.38 13.17 -14.42
N ASP A 97 6.49 14.38 -15.00
CA ASP A 97 6.91 15.58 -14.27
C ASP A 97 6.33 16.86 -14.90
N VAL A 98 6.13 17.89 -14.07
CA VAL A 98 5.67 19.21 -14.52
C VAL A 98 6.40 20.30 -13.74
N GLU A 99 7.25 21.04 -14.44
CA GLU A 99 7.85 22.26 -13.92
C GLU A 99 7.12 23.49 -14.44
N THR A 100 6.81 24.46 -13.57
CA THR A 100 6.12 25.71 -13.95
C THR A 100 6.88 26.96 -13.54
N TRP A 101 6.80 28.00 -14.37
CA TRP A 101 7.41 29.30 -14.14
C TRP A 101 6.47 30.44 -14.53
N SER A 102 6.59 31.58 -13.83
CA SER A 102 5.90 32.82 -14.22
C SER A 102 6.55 33.42 -15.48
N ALA A 103 5.76 33.67 -16.52
CA ALA A 103 6.19 34.37 -17.74
C ALA A 103 6.22 35.90 -17.59
N GLY A 104 5.82 36.42 -16.42
CA GLY A 104 5.61 37.85 -16.17
C GLY A 104 4.17 38.28 -16.50
N SER A 105 3.85 39.58 -16.34
CA SER A 105 2.52 40.09 -16.65
C SER A 105 2.22 39.95 -18.14
N ALA A 106 1.24 39.11 -18.47
CA ALA A 106 0.59 39.14 -19.78
C ALA A 106 0.10 40.57 -20.01
N GLY A 107 0.47 41.18 -21.13
CA GLY A 107 0.07 42.54 -21.47
C GLY A 107 -1.45 42.70 -21.32
N ASN A 108 -1.84 43.70 -20.51
CA ASN A 108 -3.19 44.03 -20.01
C ASN A 108 -3.58 43.45 -18.63
N GLY A 109 -2.90 43.91 -17.57
CA GLY A 109 -3.51 44.08 -16.22
C GLY A 109 -4.08 42.83 -15.53
N GLY A 110 -3.80 41.62 -16.03
CA GLY A 110 -4.22 40.34 -15.45
C GLY A 110 -3.12 39.68 -14.61
N SER A 111 -3.48 38.57 -13.98
CA SER A 111 -2.60 37.66 -13.23
C SER A 111 -1.31 37.33 -13.99
N GLU A 112 -0.23 37.01 -13.26
CA GLU A 112 1.02 36.55 -13.88
C GLU A 112 0.74 35.27 -14.70
N GLY A 113 1.09 35.30 -16.00
CA GLY A 113 0.93 34.13 -16.86
C GLY A 113 1.94 33.04 -16.51
N LEU A 114 1.56 31.79 -16.69
CA LEU A 114 2.39 30.61 -16.46
C LEU A 114 2.91 30.03 -17.78
N VAL A 115 4.13 29.52 -17.71
CA VAL A 115 4.70 28.60 -18.70
C VAL A 115 5.12 27.33 -17.98
N GLY A 116 5.04 26.20 -18.67
CA GLY A 116 5.33 24.91 -18.09
C GLY A 116 6.16 24.04 -19.01
N LEU A 117 6.85 23.07 -18.41
CA LEU A 117 7.49 21.98 -19.10
C LEU A 117 6.93 20.70 -18.49
N ALA A 118 6.15 19.97 -19.27
CA ALA A 118 5.60 18.67 -18.91
C ALA A 118 6.44 17.58 -19.59
N THR A 119 6.88 16.60 -18.82
CA THR A 119 7.58 15.41 -19.31
C THR A 119 6.58 14.27 -19.33
N LEU A 120 6.37 13.67 -20.49
CA LEU A 120 5.51 12.52 -20.68
C LEU A 120 6.35 11.28 -20.92
N ARG A 121 5.94 10.13 -20.42
CA ARG A 121 6.64 8.86 -20.60
C ARG A 121 5.73 7.77 -21.11
N ASP A 122 6.33 6.87 -21.91
CA ASP A 122 5.72 5.61 -22.33
C ASP A 122 5.42 4.74 -21.12
N GLY A 123 4.42 3.89 -21.25
CA GLY A 123 3.88 3.09 -20.16
C GLY A 123 2.53 3.63 -19.74
N GLY A 124 1.50 2.81 -19.96
CA GLY A 124 0.18 2.99 -19.37
C GLY A 124 0.30 3.19 -17.87
N MET A 125 -0.55 4.05 -17.33
CA MET A 125 -0.55 4.51 -15.96
C MET A 125 -0.83 3.37 -14.97
N PHE A 126 0.15 2.52 -14.61
CA PHE A 126 -0.05 1.31 -13.78
C PHE A 126 -1.41 0.65 -14.03
N GLU A 127 -1.68 0.29 -15.28
CA GLU A 127 -2.94 -0.31 -15.71
C GLU A 127 -2.95 -1.82 -15.54
N THR A 128 -2.58 -2.32 -14.36
CA THR A 128 -3.06 -3.60 -13.88
C THR A 128 -2.89 -3.65 -12.38
N ASP A 129 -3.99 -3.81 -11.64
CA ASP A 129 -3.91 -4.10 -10.21
C ASP A 129 -3.05 -5.35 -9.97
N ASP A 130 -3.06 -6.32 -10.89
CA ASP A 130 -2.38 -7.62 -10.79
C ASP A 130 -0.86 -7.55 -10.58
N ASP A 131 -0.24 -6.41 -10.84
CA ASP A 131 1.22 -6.24 -10.76
C ASP A 131 1.70 -5.58 -9.47
N HIS A 132 0.82 -5.36 -8.48
CA HIS A 132 1.23 -4.89 -7.15
C HIS A 132 0.90 -5.89 -6.05
N LEU A 133 1.92 -6.58 -5.55
CA LEU A 133 1.83 -7.55 -4.47
C LEU A 133 2.13 -6.91 -3.10
N VAL A 134 1.26 -7.14 -2.12
CA VAL A 134 1.43 -6.65 -0.74
C VAL A 134 1.67 -7.81 0.23
N VAL A 135 2.83 -7.82 0.88
CA VAL A 135 3.27 -8.89 1.79
C VAL A 135 3.40 -8.36 3.21
N GLY A 136 2.67 -8.96 4.16
CA GLY A 136 2.80 -8.62 5.59
C GLY A 136 3.80 -9.52 6.28
N THR A 137 4.80 -8.96 6.98
CA THR A 137 5.71 -9.79 7.79
C THR A 137 5.05 -10.16 9.11
N ALA A 138 5.39 -11.31 9.68
CA ALA A 138 4.98 -11.69 11.03
C ALA A 138 6.05 -12.57 11.67
N GLY A 139 6.16 -12.55 13.00
CA GLY A 139 7.12 -13.40 13.72
C GLY A 139 7.62 -12.74 15.01
N HIS A 140 8.37 -13.50 15.81
CA HIS A 140 8.88 -13.02 17.10
C HIS A 140 9.87 -11.85 16.97
N VAL A 141 10.13 -11.16 18.07
CA VAL A 141 11.20 -10.17 18.17
C VAL A 141 12.54 -10.83 17.87
N ASP A 142 13.47 -10.08 17.28
CA ASP A 142 14.83 -10.53 16.94
C ASP A 142 14.93 -11.71 15.95
N HIS A 143 13.82 -12.19 15.39
CA HIS A 143 13.84 -13.14 14.29
C HIS A 143 14.30 -12.54 12.95
N GLY A 144 14.54 -11.23 12.88
CA GLY A 144 15.09 -10.57 11.69
C GLY A 144 14.08 -10.24 10.59
N LYS A 145 12.80 -10.00 10.92
CA LYS A 145 11.76 -9.54 9.96
C LYS A 145 12.20 -8.30 9.20
N SER A 146 12.43 -7.22 9.93
CA SER A 146 12.81 -5.92 9.38
C SER A 146 14.17 -5.96 8.69
N THR A 147 15.11 -6.76 9.22
CA THR A 147 16.41 -7.00 8.59
C THR A 147 16.26 -7.71 7.24
N LEU A 148 15.43 -8.76 7.17
CA LEU A 148 15.17 -9.48 5.92
C LEU A 148 14.52 -8.54 4.89
N VAL A 149 13.49 -7.79 5.27
CA VAL A 149 12.84 -6.81 4.38
C VAL A 149 13.82 -5.73 3.92
N GLY A 150 14.59 -5.13 4.82
CA GLY A 150 15.61 -4.13 4.49
C GLY A 150 16.66 -4.66 3.51
N THR A 151 17.04 -5.93 3.65
CA THR A 151 17.97 -6.62 2.76
C THR A 151 17.35 -6.89 1.38
N LEU A 152 16.07 -7.29 1.31
CA LEU A 152 15.34 -7.50 0.05
C LEU A 152 15.22 -6.19 -0.75
N VAL A 153 14.78 -5.10 -0.11
CA VAL A 153 14.52 -3.84 -0.82
C VAL A 153 15.77 -3.09 -1.24
N THR A 154 16.94 -3.41 -0.68
CA THR A 154 18.23 -2.79 -1.04
C THR A 154 19.19 -3.72 -1.77
N GLY A 155 19.03 -5.04 -1.64
CA GLY A 155 19.97 -6.04 -2.16
C GLY A 155 21.31 -6.06 -1.40
N ARG A 156 21.42 -5.29 -0.31
CA ARG A 156 22.62 -5.16 0.51
C ARG A 156 22.61 -6.23 1.59
N ALA A 157 23.76 -6.87 1.77
CA ALA A 157 23.97 -7.77 2.89
C ALA A 157 23.89 -7.00 4.21
N ASP A 158 23.27 -7.62 5.21
CA ASP A 158 23.28 -7.14 6.58
C ASP A 158 24.65 -7.35 7.24
N ASP A 159 24.95 -6.54 8.26
CA ASP A 159 26.17 -6.61 9.04
C ASP A 159 26.11 -7.66 10.18
N GLY A 160 24.99 -8.39 10.29
CA GLY A 160 24.73 -9.35 11.36
C GLY A 160 24.30 -8.69 12.67
N GLN A 161 24.17 -7.36 12.69
CA GLN A 161 23.68 -6.57 13.81
C GLN A 161 22.37 -5.85 13.45
N GLY A 162 21.78 -6.17 12.29
CA GLY A 162 20.55 -5.56 11.81
C GLY A 162 20.76 -4.16 11.21
N GLY A 163 21.93 -3.86 10.65
CA GLY A 163 22.18 -2.62 9.92
C GLY A 163 21.13 -2.30 8.84
N THR A 164 20.59 -3.30 8.14
CA THR A 164 19.54 -3.08 7.13
C THR A 164 18.17 -2.79 7.73
N ARG A 165 17.91 -3.12 9.01
CA ARG A 165 16.68 -2.70 9.72
C ARG A 165 16.57 -1.19 9.77
N GLY A 166 17.70 -0.48 9.89
CA GLY A 166 17.71 0.99 10.00
C GLY A 166 17.04 1.71 8.83
N PHE A 167 16.86 1.04 7.69
CA PHE A 167 16.10 1.56 6.55
C PHE A 167 14.59 1.61 6.77
N LEU A 168 14.09 0.83 7.73
CA LEU A 168 12.68 0.72 8.10
C LEU A 168 12.35 1.44 9.40
N ASP A 169 13.36 1.78 10.22
CA ASP A 169 13.16 2.55 11.44
C ASP A 169 12.79 4.00 11.07
N VAL A 170 11.55 4.41 11.37
CA VAL A 170 11.02 5.74 11.02
C VAL A 170 11.10 6.68 12.23
N GLN A 171 11.00 6.14 13.44
CA GLN A 171 10.96 6.92 14.66
C GLN A 171 12.34 7.00 15.34
N PRO A 172 12.72 8.15 15.95
CA PRO A 172 14.00 8.30 16.62
C PRO A 172 14.27 7.25 17.71
N HIS A 173 13.22 6.82 18.42
CA HIS A 173 13.33 5.81 19.48
C HIS A 173 13.46 4.38 18.97
N GLU A 174 13.03 4.09 17.72
CA GLU A 174 13.27 2.80 17.08
C GLU A 174 14.76 2.65 16.79
N VAL A 175 15.38 3.70 16.25
CA VAL A 175 16.82 3.76 15.98
C VAL A 175 17.65 3.67 17.28
N GLU A 176 17.26 4.41 18.32
CA GLU A 176 17.99 4.41 19.60
C GLU A 176 17.96 3.05 20.31
N ARG A 177 16.82 2.36 20.25
CA ARG A 177 16.60 1.08 20.98
C ARG A 177 16.84 -0.15 20.13
N GLY A 178 16.91 0.00 18.81
CA GLY A 178 16.99 -1.11 17.86
C GLY A 178 15.73 -1.98 17.84
N LEU A 179 14.56 -1.40 18.10
CA LEU A 179 13.28 -2.12 18.18
C LEU A 179 12.21 -1.37 17.40
N SER A 180 11.60 -2.01 16.41
CA SER A 180 10.46 -1.47 15.67
C SER A 180 9.24 -1.33 16.58
N ALA A 181 8.62 -0.15 16.58
CA ALA A 181 7.51 0.21 17.47
C ALA A 181 6.22 0.49 16.70
N ASP A 182 6.33 0.84 15.41
CA ASP A 182 5.21 1.08 14.51
C ASP A 182 5.31 0.23 13.23
N LEU A 183 4.27 0.24 12.39
CA LEU A 183 4.34 -0.37 11.05
C LEU A 183 5.25 0.44 10.15
N SER A 184 6.08 -0.27 9.41
CA SER A 184 6.96 0.29 8.39
C SER A 184 6.61 -0.28 7.02
N TYR A 185 6.70 0.59 6.01
CA TYR A 185 6.38 0.25 4.64
C TYR A 185 7.65 0.29 3.79
N ALA A 186 7.88 -0.77 3.05
CA ALA A 186 9.01 -0.92 2.13
C ALA A 186 8.51 -1.37 0.76
N VAL A 187 9.25 -1.07 -0.30
CA VAL A 187 8.87 -1.44 -1.67
C VAL A 187 10.11 -1.73 -2.51
N TYR A 188 10.00 -2.70 -3.40
CA TYR A 188 10.93 -2.94 -4.49
C TYR A 188 10.12 -3.47 -5.68
N GLY A 189 10.75 -3.67 -6.84
CA GLY A 189 10.01 -4.13 -8.00
C GLY A 189 10.85 -4.87 -9.03
N PHE A 190 10.24 -5.13 -10.18
CA PHE A 190 10.80 -5.86 -11.31
C PHE A 190 10.39 -5.12 -12.59
N GLU A 191 11.36 -4.87 -13.48
CA GLU A 191 11.13 -4.23 -14.80
C GLU A 191 10.67 -5.22 -15.85
N GLU A 192 11.17 -6.46 -15.84
CA GLU A 192 10.78 -7.49 -16.81
C GLU A 192 10.74 -8.84 -16.11
N ALA A 193 9.82 -9.73 -16.52
CA ALA A 193 9.71 -11.06 -15.95
C ALA A 193 11.01 -11.87 -16.10
N GLY A 194 11.60 -12.30 -14.99
CA GLY A 194 12.88 -12.99 -14.90
C GLY A 194 14.10 -12.07 -14.93
N GLY A 195 13.90 -10.75 -14.88
CA GLY A 195 14.93 -9.72 -14.78
C GLY A 195 15.56 -9.60 -13.39
N GLU A 196 16.54 -8.70 -13.25
CA GLU A 196 17.07 -8.35 -11.94
C GLU A 196 16.08 -7.43 -11.21
N PRO A 197 15.84 -7.62 -9.88
CA PRO A 197 14.91 -6.75 -9.17
C PRO A 197 15.44 -5.32 -9.06
N VAL A 198 14.57 -4.36 -9.33
CA VAL A 198 14.78 -2.93 -9.14
C VAL A 198 14.72 -2.63 -7.65
N ARG A 199 15.84 -2.13 -7.10
CA ARG A 199 16.02 -1.93 -5.66
C ARG A 199 16.44 -0.52 -5.32
N MET A 200 16.25 -0.15 -4.06
CA MET A 200 16.60 1.17 -3.56
C MET A 200 18.13 1.30 -3.40
N ASP A 201 18.70 2.35 -3.99
CA ASP A 201 20.08 2.73 -3.76
C ASP A 201 20.27 3.34 -2.35
N ASN A 202 19.33 4.16 -1.90
CA ASN A 202 19.34 4.73 -0.56
C ASN A 202 17.91 4.85 0.00
N PRO A 203 17.50 3.94 0.90
CA PRO A 203 16.14 3.93 1.44
C PRO A 203 15.71 5.19 2.21
N HIS A 204 16.67 6.03 2.63
CA HIS A 204 16.37 7.31 3.27
C HIS A 204 16.04 8.43 2.27
N ARG A 205 16.28 8.22 0.97
CA ARG A 205 15.92 9.16 -0.08
C ARG A 205 14.51 8.85 -0.57
N LYS A 206 13.61 9.81 -0.38
CA LYS A 206 12.22 9.71 -0.87
C LYS A 206 12.14 9.53 -2.38
N SER A 207 13.05 10.18 -3.13
CA SER A 207 13.17 10.05 -4.59
C SER A 207 13.46 8.62 -5.04
N ASP A 208 14.20 7.85 -4.25
CA ASP A 208 14.54 6.46 -4.63
C ASP A 208 13.29 5.57 -4.53
N ARG A 209 12.41 5.82 -3.55
CA ARG A 209 11.12 5.12 -3.45
C ARG A 209 10.19 5.47 -4.61
N ALA A 210 10.14 6.75 -4.97
CA ALA A 210 9.37 7.20 -6.12
C ALA A 210 9.87 6.55 -7.42
N ARG A 211 11.20 6.50 -7.61
CA ARG A 211 11.83 5.82 -8.76
C ARG A 211 11.40 4.36 -8.90
N ILE A 212 11.39 3.58 -7.80
CA ILE A 212 10.92 2.18 -7.85
C ILE A 212 9.48 2.11 -8.34
N VAL A 213 8.62 3.00 -7.83
CA VAL A 213 7.22 3.07 -8.26
C VAL A 213 7.11 3.56 -9.69
N GLU A 214 8.06 4.29 -10.25
CA GLU A 214 8.01 4.74 -11.65
C GLU A 214 8.57 3.71 -12.64
N GLU A 215 9.61 2.96 -12.26
CA GLU A 215 10.37 2.09 -13.17
C GLU A 215 9.88 0.63 -13.19
N ALA A 216 9.19 0.16 -12.15
CA ALA A 216 8.86 -1.26 -12.04
C ALA A 216 7.51 -1.60 -12.68
N ASP A 217 7.52 -2.56 -13.61
CA ASP A 217 6.32 -3.21 -14.15
C ASP A 217 5.55 -3.95 -13.05
N ARG A 218 6.29 -4.57 -12.11
CA ARG A 218 5.71 -5.29 -10.99
C ARG A 218 6.30 -4.83 -9.66
N LEU A 219 5.42 -4.43 -8.74
CA LEU A 219 5.76 -3.94 -7.41
C LEU A 219 5.52 -5.00 -6.33
N VAL A 220 6.41 -5.03 -5.35
CA VAL A 220 6.24 -5.79 -4.12
C VAL A 220 6.42 -4.84 -2.94
N SER A 221 5.31 -4.55 -2.25
CA SER A 221 5.32 -3.76 -1.03
C SER A 221 5.26 -4.65 0.21
N PHE A 222 6.05 -4.31 1.21
CA PHE A 222 6.02 -4.95 2.51
C PHE A 222 5.31 -4.08 3.54
N VAL A 223 4.42 -4.70 4.31
CA VAL A 223 3.95 -4.18 5.59
C VAL A 223 4.77 -4.89 6.67
N ASP A 224 5.84 -4.25 7.13
CA ASP A 224 6.69 -4.83 8.17
C ASP A 224 6.03 -4.65 9.54
N THR A 225 5.70 -5.76 10.20
CA THR A 225 5.06 -5.75 11.51
C THR A 225 6.05 -5.89 12.65
N VAL A 226 5.68 -5.30 13.78
CA VAL A 226 6.46 -5.41 15.02
C VAL A 226 6.40 -6.82 15.58
N GLY A 227 7.51 -7.27 16.19
CA GLY A 227 7.64 -8.65 16.71
C GLY A 227 7.46 -8.84 18.21
N HIS A 228 7.42 -7.77 18.98
CA HIS A 228 7.52 -7.83 20.43
C HIS A 228 6.14 -7.70 21.08
N GLU A 229 5.84 -8.61 22.02
CA GLU A 229 4.50 -8.95 22.51
C GLU A 229 3.66 -7.73 22.98
N PRO A 230 4.20 -6.76 23.73
CA PRO A 230 3.52 -5.49 24.04
C PRO A 230 2.92 -4.72 22.86
N TRP A 231 3.46 -4.88 21.65
CA TRP A 231 2.99 -4.19 20.45
C TRP A 231 2.15 -5.09 19.53
N LEU A 232 1.62 -6.21 20.03
CA LEU A 232 0.71 -7.10 19.30
C LEU A 232 -0.45 -6.33 18.63
N ARG A 233 -0.94 -5.24 19.25
CA ARG A 233 -1.93 -4.35 18.63
C ARG A 233 -1.49 -3.82 17.26
N THR A 234 -0.24 -3.42 17.15
CA THR A 234 0.35 -2.89 15.91
C THR A 234 0.53 -4.01 14.89
N THR A 235 0.91 -5.22 15.33
CA THR A 235 0.99 -6.41 14.46
C THR A 235 -0.38 -6.74 13.86
N ILE A 236 -1.41 -6.85 14.71
CA ILE A 236 -2.78 -7.13 14.25
C ILE A 236 -3.26 -6.06 13.28
N ARG A 237 -2.97 -4.78 13.56
CA ARG A 237 -3.29 -3.67 12.64
C ARG A 237 -2.64 -3.85 11.26
N GLY A 238 -1.39 -4.30 11.21
CA GLY A 238 -0.69 -4.56 9.94
C GLY A 238 -1.20 -5.79 9.20
N LEU A 239 -1.66 -6.81 9.92
CA LEU A 239 -2.14 -8.06 9.32
C LEU A 239 -3.61 -8.02 8.90
N VAL A 240 -4.45 -7.33 9.66
CA VAL A 240 -5.92 -7.27 9.45
C VAL A 240 -6.33 -5.97 8.75
N GLY A 241 -5.66 -4.86 9.05
CA GLY A 241 -6.02 -3.53 8.55
C GLY A 241 -5.29 -3.09 7.29
N GLN A 242 -4.47 -3.96 6.72
CA GLN A 242 -3.82 -3.75 5.43
C GLN A 242 -4.29 -4.90 4.53
N LYS A 243 -4.67 -4.59 3.30
CA LYS A 243 -5.18 -5.59 2.36
C LYS A 243 -4.03 -6.43 1.82
N LEU A 244 -3.56 -7.38 2.63
CA LEU A 244 -2.41 -8.22 2.32
C LEU A 244 -2.76 -9.33 1.34
N ASP A 245 -1.85 -9.58 0.39
CA ASP A 245 -1.92 -10.75 -0.50
C ASP A 245 -1.32 -11.98 0.19
N TYR A 246 -0.17 -11.83 0.84
CA TYR A 246 0.55 -12.93 1.49
C TYR A 246 1.11 -12.55 2.86
N GLY A 247 1.19 -13.55 3.74
CA GLY A 247 1.89 -13.46 5.01
C GLY A 247 3.30 -14.08 4.92
N LEU A 248 4.32 -13.34 5.34
CA LEU A 248 5.69 -13.84 5.50
C LEU A 248 6.00 -14.06 6.98
N LEU A 249 5.88 -15.32 7.44
CA LEU A 249 6.20 -15.72 8.80
C LEU A 249 7.71 -15.98 8.94
N VAL A 250 8.38 -15.20 9.77
CA VAL A 250 9.83 -15.23 9.95
C VAL A 250 10.22 -15.95 11.25
N VAL A 251 11.05 -16.98 11.11
CA VAL A 251 11.53 -17.83 12.22
C VAL A 251 13.05 -17.87 12.18
N ALA A 252 13.76 -17.42 13.22
CA ALA A 252 15.22 -17.49 13.18
C ALA A 252 15.74 -18.88 13.54
N ALA A 253 16.77 -19.34 12.84
CA ALA A 253 17.37 -20.66 13.01
C ALA A 253 18.10 -20.83 14.37
N ASP A 254 18.49 -19.74 15.01
CA ASP A 254 19.09 -19.73 16.35
C ASP A 254 18.07 -19.94 17.48
N ASP A 255 16.79 -19.61 17.24
CA ASP A 255 15.72 -19.68 18.26
C ASP A 255 14.67 -20.77 17.96
N GLY A 256 14.18 -20.82 16.72
CA GLY A 256 13.08 -21.69 16.30
C GLY A 256 11.68 -21.15 16.59
N PRO A 257 10.61 -21.95 16.42
CA PRO A 257 9.23 -21.47 16.58
C PRO A 257 8.85 -21.15 18.04
N THR A 258 8.65 -19.88 18.33
CA THR A 258 8.26 -19.37 19.66
C THR A 258 6.74 -19.36 19.91
N LYS A 259 6.31 -18.99 21.12
CA LYS A 259 4.90 -18.74 21.43
C LYS A 259 4.31 -17.61 20.55
N THR A 260 5.04 -16.50 20.38
CA THR A 260 4.64 -15.40 19.49
C THR A 260 4.53 -15.86 18.04
N THR A 261 5.45 -16.73 17.59
CA THR A 261 5.40 -17.31 16.24
C THR A 261 4.09 -18.08 16.02
N ARG A 262 3.70 -18.93 16.97
CA ARG A 262 2.43 -19.67 16.94
C ARG A 262 1.20 -18.75 16.96
N GLU A 263 1.23 -17.69 17.77
CA GLU A 263 0.15 -16.71 17.83
C GLU A 263 -0.02 -15.97 16.49
N HIS A 264 1.09 -15.53 15.90
CA HIS A 264 1.07 -14.86 14.61
C HIS A 264 0.61 -15.78 13.47
N LEU A 265 1.09 -17.04 13.44
CA LEU A 265 0.58 -18.05 12.51
C LEU A 265 -0.94 -18.21 12.66
N GLY A 266 -1.44 -18.29 13.91
CA GLY A 266 -2.87 -18.38 14.17
C GLY A 266 -3.66 -17.21 13.60
N ILE A 267 -3.15 -15.97 13.70
CA ILE A 267 -3.77 -14.79 13.10
C ILE A 267 -3.79 -14.90 11.57
N LEU A 268 -2.63 -15.17 10.95
CA LEU A 268 -2.49 -15.28 9.49
C LEU A 268 -3.47 -16.30 8.89
N LEU A 269 -3.53 -17.50 9.48
CA LEU A 269 -4.42 -18.58 9.04
C LEU A 269 -5.88 -18.23 9.27
N ALA A 270 -6.21 -17.62 10.41
CA ALA A 270 -7.58 -17.22 10.73
C ALA A 270 -8.12 -16.11 9.81
N THR A 271 -7.23 -15.23 9.35
CA THR A 271 -7.54 -14.23 8.31
C THR A 271 -7.55 -14.80 6.90
N GLU A 272 -7.35 -16.12 6.74
CA GLU A 272 -7.23 -16.79 5.44
C GLU A 272 -6.20 -16.11 4.53
N LEU A 273 -5.06 -15.75 5.14
CA LEU A 273 -3.94 -15.17 4.43
C LEU A 273 -2.96 -16.29 4.04
N PRO A 274 -2.75 -16.56 2.74
CA PRO A 274 -1.76 -17.52 2.29
C PRO A 274 -0.39 -17.16 2.89
N THR A 275 0.26 -18.14 3.50
CA THR A 275 1.44 -17.92 4.35
C THR A 275 2.67 -18.62 3.77
N ILE A 276 3.81 -17.94 3.85
CA ILE A 276 5.15 -18.45 3.52
C ILE A 276 6.01 -18.35 4.80
N VAL A 277 6.79 -19.38 5.10
CA VAL A 277 7.72 -19.40 6.25
C VAL A 277 9.15 -19.22 5.80
N ALA A 278 9.80 -18.13 6.21
CA ALA A 278 11.23 -17.92 6.03
C ALA A 278 11.99 -18.26 7.32
N ILE A 279 12.87 -19.26 7.26
CA ILE A 279 13.83 -19.57 8.32
C ILE A 279 15.04 -18.66 8.14
N THR A 280 15.20 -17.63 8.97
CA THR A 280 16.28 -16.62 8.88
C THR A 280 17.51 -17.01 9.69
N LYS A 281 18.59 -16.25 9.52
CA LYS A 281 19.87 -16.43 10.23
C LYS A 281 20.46 -17.84 10.08
N ALA A 282 20.23 -18.48 8.94
CA ALA A 282 20.76 -19.82 8.69
C ALA A 282 22.30 -19.86 8.76
N ASP A 283 22.97 -18.75 8.48
CA ASP A 283 24.42 -18.56 8.57
C ASP A 283 24.97 -18.54 10.01
N ALA A 284 24.12 -18.24 11.00
CA ALA A 284 24.54 -18.06 12.38
C ALA A 284 24.65 -19.38 13.18
N VAL A 285 24.17 -20.49 12.61
CA VAL A 285 24.09 -21.79 13.28
C VAL A 285 24.60 -22.93 12.38
N SER A 286 24.76 -24.14 12.94
CA SER A 286 25.14 -25.31 12.14
C SER A 286 23.98 -25.83 11.28
N ASP A 287 24.29 -26.50 10.18
CA ASP A 287 23.30 -27.16 9.32
C ASP A 287 22.38 -28.13 10.10
N ASP A 288 22.92 -28.81 11.11
CA ASP A 288 22.14 -29.70 11.99
C ASP A 288 21.07 -28.93 12.77
N ARG A 289 21.40 -27.72 13.26
CA ARG A 289 20.44 -26.85 13.96
C ARG A 289 19.41 -26.26 13.00
N VAL A 290 19.81 -25.85 11.81
CA VAL A 290 18.86 -25.41 10.76
C VAL A 290 17.87 -26.53 10.46
N ALA A 291 18.35 -27.76 10.26
CA ALA A 291 17.49 -28.92 9.99
C ALA A 291 16.58 -29.30 11.17
N GLU A 292 17.01 -29.05 12.41
CA GLU A 292 16.17 -29.19 13.60
C GLU A 292 15.01 -28.17 13.59
N VAL A 293 15.33 -26.88 13.40
CA VAL A 293 14.32 -25.81 13.34
C VAL A 293 13.35 -25.99 12.16
N GLU A 294 13.82 -26.49 11.02
CA GLU A 294 12.96 -26.89 9.90
C GLU A 294 11.90 -27.91 10.33
N ARG A 295 12.30 -28.97 11.04
CA ARG A 295 11.36 -29.99 11.57
C ARG A 295 10.41 -29.42 12.61
N GLU A 296 10.88 -28.52 13.47
CA GLU A 296 10.04 -27.84 14.46
C GLU A 296 8.97 -26.97 13.77
N ALA A 297 9.36 -26.23 12.73
CA ALA A 297 8.44 -25.40 11.93
C ALA A 297 7.44 -26.26 11.16
N GLU A 298 7.88 -27.37 10.55
CA GLU A 298 6.99 -28.35 9.91
C GLU A 298 5.97 -28.92 10.90
N SER A 299 6.40 -29.29 12.12
CA SER A 299 5.50 -29.79 13.16
C SER A 299 4.46 -28.75 13.55
N MET A 300 4.89 -27.50 13.77
CA MET A 300 3.98 -26.39 14.10
C MET A 300 2.93 -26.17 13.02
N LEU A 301 3.32 -26.24 11.74
CA LEU A 301 2.39 -26.10 10.62
C LEU A 301 1.39 -27.25 10.57
N ARG A 302 1.84 -28.50 10.76
CA ARG A 302 0.96 -29.68 10.82
C ARG A 302 -0.03 -29.63 11.98
N ASP A 303 0.42 -29.16 13.15
CA ASP A 303 -0.44 -28.95 14.31
C ASP A 303 -1.52 -27.89 14.05
N ALA A 304 -1.23 -26.92 13.19
CA ALA A 304 -2.18 -25.91 12.71
C ALA A 304 -3.02 -26.38 11.50
N GLY A 305 -2.94 -27.67 11.13
CA GLY A 305 -3.68 -28.25 10.01
C GLY A 305 -3.14 -27.87 8.63
N GLN A 306 -1.92 -27.34 8.54
CA GLN A 306 -1.26 -26.96 7.30
C GLN A 306 -0.24 -28.02 6.85
N THR A 307 -0.03 -28.12 5.55
CA THR A 307 0.96 -29.00 4.93
C THR A 307 2.22 -28.18 4.59
N PRO A 308 3.36 -28.41 5.25
CA PRO A 308 4.59 -27.71 4.91
C PRO A 308 5.16 -28.21 3.58
N LEU A 309 5.64 -27.27 2.74
CA LEU A 309 6.31 -27.55 1.46
C LEU A 309 7.70 -26.92 1.46
N LEU A 310 8.76 -27.74 1.41
CA LEU A 310 10.14 -27.26 1.38
C LEU A 310 10.52 -26.78 -0.03
N VAL A 311 10.69 -25.47 -0.21
CA VAL A 311 10.95 -24.86 -1.53
C VAL A 311 12.24 -25.39 -2.14
N ASP A 312 13.29 -25.60 -1.33
CA ASP A 312 14.58 -26.14 -1.80
C ASP A 312 14.45 -27.55 -2.41
N ARG A 313 13.43 -28.32 -2.02
CA ARG A 313 13.22 -29.71 -2.49
C ARG A 313 12.20 -29.80 -3.62
N HIS A 314 11.14 -28.98 -3.56
CA HIS A 314 10.00 -29.07 -4.47
C HIS A 314 10.04 -28.02 -5.58
N GLY A 315 10.87 -26.98 -5.44
CA GLY A 315 10.98 -25.88 -6.39
C GLY A 315 9.95 -24.77 -6.14
N ILE A 316 10.19 -23.64 -6.80
CA ILE A 316 9.38 -22.41 -6.70
C ILE A 316 8.01 -22.62 -7.36
N ASP A 317 7.96 -23.25 -8.54
CA ASP A 317 6.71 -23.46 -9.27
C ASP A 317 5.67 -24.24 -8.45
N ALA A 318 6.11 -25.28 -7.72
CA ALA A 318 5.24 -26.04 -6.83
C ALA A 318 4.77 -25.19 -5.64
N ALA A 319 5.66 -24.39 -5.05
CA ALA A 319 5.32 -23.48 -3.97
C ALA A 319 4.27 -22.44 -4.40
N VAL A 320 4.42 -21.85 -5.58
CA VAL A 320 3.49 -20.86 -6.14
C VAL A 320 2.14 -21.50 -6.46
N ALA A 321 2.13 -22.72 -7.01
CA ALA A 321 0.91 -23.40 -7.40
C ALA A 321 0.06 -23.87 -6.20
N GLU A 322 0.69 -24.20 -5.08
CA GLU A 322 0.00 -24.82 -3.93
C GLU A 322 -0.26 -23.86 -2.76
N VAL A 323 0.43 -22.71 -2.69
CA VAL A 323 0.33 -21.79 -1.54
C VAL A 323 -1.11 -21.32 -1.31
N GLY A 324 -1.57 -21.45 -0.05
CA GLY A 324 -2.92 -21.05 0.36
C GLY A 324 -3.95 -22.18 0.37
N ASP A 325 -3.74 -23.28 -0.38
CA ASP A 325 -4.63 -24.45 -0.38
C ASP A 325 -4.34 -25.41 0.79
N GLY A 326 -4.15 -24.85 1.97
CA GLY A 326 -3.66 -25.56 3.15
C GLY A 326 -2.18 -25.95 3.06
N VAL A 327 -1.45 -25.46 2.04
CA VAL A 327 -0.01 -25.65 1.87
C VAL A 327 0.73 -24.36 2.21
N VAL A 328 1.84 -24.52 2.94
CA VAL A 328 2.69 -23.43 3.41
C VAL A 328 4.12 -23.66 2.92
N PRO A 329 4.61 -22.87 1.95
CA PRO A 329 5.99 -22.93 1.52
C PRO A 329 6.96 -22.55 2.64
N LEU A 330 8.07 -23.27 2.75
CA LEU A 330 9.11 -23.07 3.74
C LEU A 330 10.48 -23.03 3.06
N LEU A 331 11.25 -21.99 3.38
CA LEU A 331 12.59 -21.78 2.80
C LEU A 331 13.57 -21.20 3.81
N ARG A 332 14.85 -21.42 3.56
CA ARG A 332 15.97 -20.92 4.38
C ARG A 332 16.48 -19.62 3.82
N THR A 333 16.87 -18.70 4.70
CA THR A 333 17.35 -17.37 4.32
C THR A 333 18.45 -16.88 5.27
N SER A 334 19.31 -16.00 4.76
CA SER A 334 20.24 -15.22 5.55
C SER A 334 20.35 -13.82 4.98
N ALA A 335 20.13 -12.81 5.83
CA ALA A 335 20.36 -11.42 5.46
C ALA A 335 21.85 -11.09 5.33
N VAL A 336 22.73 -11.84 6.01
CA VAL A 336 24.19 -11.61 6.03
C VAL A 336 24.84 -12.19 4.78
N THR A 337 24.55 -13.45 4.44
CA THR A 337 25.14 -14.10 3.25
C THR A 337 24.32 -13.84 1.98
N LYS A 338 23.07 -13.36 2.14
CA LYS A 338 22.06 -13.22 1.09
C LYS A 338 21.55 -14.55 0.52
N ASP A 339 21.83 -15.66 1.19
CA ASP A 339 21.27 -16.95 0.82
C ASP A 339 19.73 -16.91 0.95
N GLY A 340 19.04 -17.52 -0.02
CA GLY A 340 17.57 -17.57 -0.07
C GLY A 340 16.87 -16.31 -0.58
N LEU A 341 17.57 -15.16 -0.70
CA LEU A 341 16.96 -13.91 -1.20
C LEU A 341 16.48 -14.05 -2.65
N GLY A 342 17.31 -14.62 -3.54
CA GLY A 342 16.91 -14.85 -4.94
C GLY A 342 15.81 -15.90 -5.11
N THR A 343 15.53 -16.70 -4.09
CA THR A 343 14.36 -17.60 -4.04
C THR A 343 13.12 -16.81 -3.64
N LEU A 344 13.23 -15.92 -2.64
CA LEU A 344 12.15 -15.00 -2.26
C LEU A 344 11.79 -14.04 -3.39
N ASP A 345 12.78 -13.42 -4.06
CA ASP A 345 12.55 -12.52 -5.19
C ASP A 345 11.69 -13.23 -6.26
N ARG A 346 12.12 -14.43 -6.69
CA ARG A 346 11.39 -15.23 -7.69
C ARG A 346 10.01 -15.68 -7.21
N LEU A 347 9.85 -16.01 -5.93
CA LEU A 347 8.53 -16.28 -5.37
C LEU A 347 7.63 -15.04 -5.51
N PHE A 348 8.04 -13.88 -5.01
CA PHE A 348 7.22 -12.67 -5.05
C PHE A 348 6.93 -12.16 -6.46
N GLU A 349 7.87 -12.34 -7.39
CA GLU A 349 7.68 -12.07 -8.81
C GLU A 349 6.60 -12.98 -9.44
N THR A 350 6.49 -14.23 -9.00
CA THR A 350 5.61 -15.23 -9.66
C THR A 350 4.26 -15.41 -8.96
N LEU A 351 4.16 -15.08 -7.67
CA LEU A 351 2.94 -15.28 -6.88
C LEU A 351 1.75 -14.49 -7.46
N PRO A 352 0.57 -15.08 -7.68
CA PRO A 352 -0.57 -14.33 -8.20
C PRO A 352 -1.05 -13.29 -7.18
N LYS A 353 -1.47 -12.11 -7.66
CA LYS A 353 -2.21 -11.17 -6.80
C LYS A 353 -3.54 -11.79 -6.39
N ARG A 354 -3.99 -11.54 -5.16
CA ARG A 354 -5.30 -12.02 -4.72
C ARG A 354 -6.40 -11.18 -5.34
N ALA A 355 -7.37 -11.87 -5.92
CA ALA A 355 -8.51 -11.24 -6.58
C ALA A 355 -9.19 -10.23 -5.66
N THR A 356 -9.31 -9.00 -6.17
CA THR A 356 -10.14 -7.96 -5.57
C THR A 356 -11.41 -7.82 -6.41
N PRO A 357 -12.60 -7.68 -5.81
CA PRO A 357 -13.80 -7.41 -6.59
C PRO A 357 -13.66 -6.10 -7.39
N GLU A 358 -13.46 -6.22 -8.71
CA GLU A 358 -13.17 -5.11 -9.64
C GLU A 358 -14.29 -4.05 -9.72
N ARG A 359 -15.52 -4.40 -9.30
CA ARG A 359 -16.72 -3.54 -9.44
C ARG A 359 -17.27 -3.00 -8.11
N ALA A 360 -16.46 -3.03 -7.05
CA ALA A 360 -16.89 -2.48 -5.77
C ALA A 360 -16.71 -0.95 -5.75
N GLU A 361 -17.60 -0.24 -5.06
CA GLU A 361 -17.45 1.20 -4.83
C GLU A 361 -16.17 1.51 -4.05
N PHE A 362 -15.64 2.72 -4.23
CA PHE A 362 -14.41 3.12 -3.55
C PHE A 362 -14.56 3.04 -2.03
N ARG A 363 -13.56 2.46 -1.37
CA ARG A 363 -13.44 2.51 0.08
C ARG A 363 -11.99 2.50 0.49
N MET A 364 -11.65 3.37 1.44
CA MET A 364 -10.35 3.35 2.10
C MET A 364 -10.53 3.60 3.59
N TYR A 365 -10.12 2.65 4.44
CA TYR A 365 -10.04 2.89 5.87
C TYR A 365 -8.78 3.70 6.22
N VAL A 366 -8.97 4.75 7.01
CA VAL A 366 -7.89 5.61 7.50
C VAL A 366 -7.10 4.86 8.57
N ASP A 367 -5.80 4.65 8.33
CA ASP A 367 -4.84 4.14 9.31
C ASP A 367 -4.13 5.28 10.05
N ARG A 368 -3.71 6.31 9.32
CA ARG A 368 -2.96 7.46 9.84
C ARG A 368 -3.42 8.76 9.22
N SER A 369 -3.17 9.85 9.92
CA SER A 369 -3.34 11.21 9.41
C SER A 369 -2.07 12.03 9.63
N TYR A 370 -1.82 12.98 8.73
CA TYR A 370 -0.65 13.85 8.77
C TYR A 370 -1.03 15.28 8.42
N LYS A 371 -0.43 16.24 9.13
CA LYS A 371 -0.50 17.66 8.78
C LYS A 371 0.73 18.05 7.99
N VAL A 372 0.59 18.18 6.68
CA VAL A 372 1.70 18.50 5.77
C VAL A 372 1.68 19.97 5.42
N THR A 373 2.80 20.66 5.64
CA THR A 373 2.91 22.10 5.36
C THR A 373 2.73 22.36 3.86
N GLY A 374 1.82 23.26 3.51
CA GLY A 374 1.50 23.62 2.10
C GLY A 374 0.50 22.69 1.41
N VAL A 375 0.28 21.47 1.93
CA VAL A 375 -0.69 20.50 1.38
C VAL A 375 -1.98 20.50 2.20
N GLY A 376 -1.87 20.46 3.54
CA GLY A 376 -3.00 20.40 4.45
C GLY A 376 -3.10 19.07 5.19
N ALA A 377 -4.33 18.63 5.45
CA ALA A 377 -4.61 17.34 6.08
C ALA A 377 -4.44 16.21 5.05
N VAL A 378 -3.74 15.15 5.44
CA VAL A 378 -3.53 13.96 4.61
C VAL A 378 -4.03 12.75 5.38
N ALA A 379 -4.96 11.99 4.82
CA ALA A 379 -5.38 10.69 5.33
C ALA A 379 -4.61 9.59 4.61
N SER A 380 -4.08 8.61 5.32
CA SER A 380 -3.32 7.50 4.74
C SER A 380 -3.92 6.17 5.16
N GLY A 381 -3.99 5.25 4.20
CA GLY A 381 -4.58 3.93 4.36
C GLY A 381 -4.36 3.06 3.13
N THR A 382 -4.89 1.85 3.18
CA THR A 382 -4.97 0.95 2.01
C THR A 382 -6.34 1.12 1.36
N VAL A 383 -6.39 1.23 0.04
CA VAL A 383 -7.66 1.20 -0.68
C VAL A 383 -8.25 -0.22 -0.59
N ASN A 384 -9.39 -0.36 0.06
CA ASN A 384 -10.04 -1.64 0.29
C ASN A 384 -10.80 -2.11 -0.95
N SER A 385 -11.46 -1.19 -1.65
CA SER A 385 -12.28 -1.48 -2.83
C SER A 385 -12.36 -0.26 -3.75
N GLY A 386 -12.72 -0.50 -5.01
CA GLY A 386 -12.92 0.52 -6.03
C GLY A 386 -11.68 1.35 -6.35
N THR A 387 -11.91 2.54 -6.87
CA THR A 387 -10.87 3.47 -7.32
C THR A 387 -11.19 4.90 -6.89
N VAL A 388 -10.16 5.69 -6.62
CA VAL A 388 -10.25 7.13 -6.35
C VAL A 388 -9.31 7.89 -7.26
N GLU A 389 -9.75 9.05 -7.74
CA GLU A 389 -8.99 9.97 -8.57
C GLU A 389 -8.81 11.32 -7.88
N ALA A 390 -7.74 12.03 -8.22
CA ALA A 390 -7.54 13.40 -7.76
C ALA A 390 -8.66 14.30 -8.31
N GLY A 391 -9.31 15.05 -7.42
CA GLY A 391 -10.49 15.87 -7.69
C GLY A 391 -11.79 15.24 -7.20
N ASP A 392 -11.81 13.96 -6.84
CA ASP A 392 -13.03 13.28 -6.38
C ASP A 392 -13.60 13.91 -5.12
N GLU A 393 -14.94 14.04 -5.10
CA GLU A 393 -15.70 14.38 -3.91
C GLU A 393 -16.03 13.10 -3.13
N LEU A 394 -15.71 13.10 -1.84
CA LEU A 394 -15.81 11.94 -0.96
C LEU A 394 -16.53 12.30 0.34
N LEU A 395 -16.97 11.28 1.06
CA LEU A 395 -17.41 11.35 2.45
C LEU A 395 -16.32 10.78 3.36
N LEU A 396 -15.96 11.53 4.40
CA LEU A 396 -15.07 11.09 5.48
C LEU A 396 -15.87 10.87 6.77
N GLY A 397 -15.75 9.68 7.36
CA GLY A 397 -16.40 9.35 8.63
C GLY A 397 -16.30 7.86 8.97
N PRO A 398 -16.97 7.37 10.02
CA PRO A 398 -17.87 8.14 10.87
C PRO A 398 -17.11 9.09 11.78
N MET A 399 -17.66 10.29 11.94
CA MET A 399 -17.33 11.23 13.00
C MET A 399 -17.78 10.67 14.36
N ALA A 400 -17.41 11.33 15.46
CA ALA A 400 -17.74 10.86 16.80
C ALA A 400 -19.26 10.71 17.06
N ASP A 401 -20.10 11.45 16.32
CA ASP A 401 -21.56 11.37 16.37
C ASP A 401 -22.17 10.41 15.34
N GLY A 402 -21.35 9.72 14.55
CA GLY A 402 -21.76 8.82 13.47
C GLY A 402 -21.97 9.50 12.12
N SER A 403 -21.88 10.83 12.02
CA SER A 403 -22.05 11.53 10.75
C SER A 403 -20.84 11.39 9.81
N PHE A 404 -21.04 11.69 8.53
CA PHE A 404 -19.98 11.79 7.54
C PHE A 404 -19.85 13.24 7.04
N ARG A 405 -18.63 13.65 6.70
CA ARG A 405 -18.33 14.99 6.19
C ARG A 405 -17.88 14.92 4.74
N GLU A 406 -18.41 15.81 3.91
CA GLU A 406 -17.93 16.02 2.54
C GLU A 406 -16.49 16.57 2.54
N VAL A 407 -15.63 15.93 1.76
CA VAL A 407 -14.23 16.30 1.52
C VAL A 407 -13.89 16.13 0.05
N GLU A 408 -12.80 16.76 -0.41
CA GLU A 408 -12.30 16.63 -1.78
C GLU A 408 -10.89 16.03 -1.74
N ALA A 409 -10.63 15.01 -2.56
CA ALA A 409 -9.34 14.36 -2.72
C ALA A 409 -8.43 15.22 -3.62
N ARG A 410 -7.61 16.10 -3.04
CA ARG A 410 -6.79 17.06 -3.81
C ARG A 410 -5.64 16.42 -4.58
N SER A 411 -4.98 15.44 -3.97
CA SER A 411 -3.85 14.75 -4.56
C SER A 411 -3.67 13.41 -3.87
N ILE A 412 -3.23 12.41 -4.62
CA ILE A 412 -2.96 11.07 -4.11
C ILE A 412 -1.45 10.81 -4.24
N GLU A 413 -0.84 10.29 -3.19
CA GLU A 413 0.58 9.95 -3.15
C GLU A 413 0.77 8.49 -2.74
N MET A 414 1.56 7.74 -3.50
CA MET A 414 2.00 6.37 -3.20
C MET A 414 3.52 6.38 -3.06
N HIS A 415 4.03 6.01 -1.87
CA HIS A 415 5.47 5.98 -1.59
C HIS A 415 6.27 7.25 -1.98
N TYR A 416 5.66 8.44 -1.81
CA TYR A 416 6.20 9.76 -2.18
C TYR A 416 6.20 10.08 -3.69
N HIS A 417 5.62 9.21 -4.51
CA HIS A 417 5.28 9.49 -5.90
C HIS A 417 3.82 9.93 -5.99
N ARG A 418 3.52 10.96 -6.78
CA ARG A 418 2.15 11.43 -7.00
C ARG A 418 1.49 10.60 -8.08
N VAL A 419 0.26 10.20 -7.82
CA VAL A 419 -0.55 9.44 -8.77
C VAL A 419 -1.89 10.15 -8.94
N ASP A 420 -2.43 10.11 -10.16
CA ASP A 420 -3.74 10.71 -10.43
C ASP A 420 -4.88 9.80 -9.98
N LYS A 421 -4.62 8.49 -9.89
CA LYS A 421 -5.59 7.46 -9.51
C LYS A 421 -4.97 6.41 -8.59
N ALA A 422 -5.77 5.93 -7.64
CA ALA A 422 -5.44 4.76 -6.84
C ALA A 422 -6.59 3.76 -6.83
N SER A 423 -6.23 2.49 -6.99
CA SER A 423 -7.12 1.33 -7.00
C SER A 423 -6.88 0.46 -5.76
N ALA A 424 -7.79 -0.49 -5.57
CA ALA A 424 -7.80 -1.36 -4.41
C ALA A 424 -6.52 -2.21 -4.25
N GLY A 425 -6.03 -2.31 -3.02
CA GLY A 425 -4.74 -2.92 -2.67
C GLY A 425 -3.61 -1.89 -2.55
N ARG A 426 -3.72 -0.70 -3.15
CA ARG A 426 -2.68 0.33 -3.04
C ARG A 426 -2.68 0.99 -1.66
N ILE A 427 -1.49 1.23 -1.12
CA ILE A 427 -1.28 2.00 0.11
C ILE A 427 -0.97 3.44 -0.29
N VAL A 428 -1.86 4.36 0.06
CA VAL A 428 -1.81 5.75 -0.40
C VAL A 428 -1.96 6.75 0.74
N GLY A 429 -1.51 7.97 0.48
CA GLY A 429 -1.87 9.17 1.22
C GLY A 429 -2.71 10.08 0.34
N ILE A 430 -3.90 10.45 0.79
CA ILE A 430 -4.82 11.34 0.09
C ILE A 430 -4.84 12.67 0.82
N ALA A 431 -4.42 13.74 0.16
CA ALA A 431 -4.56 15.09 0.67
C ALA A 431 -6.03 15.51 0.60
N LEU A 432 -6.61 15.89 1.72
CA LEU A 432 -8.02 16.22 1.84
C LEU A 432 -8.23 17.72 2.03
N LYS A 433 -9.25 18.23 1.35
CA LYS A 433 -9.81 19.57 1.57
C LYS A 433 -11.15 19.47 2.29
N GLY A 434 -11.44 20.44 3.14
CA GLY A 434 -12.70 20.48 3.90
C GLY A 434 -12.61 19.87 5.30
N VAL A 435 -11.43 19.40 5.71
CA VAL A 435 -11.18 18.83 7.03
C VAL A 435 -9.80 19.22 7.55
N ASP A 436 -9.69 19.46 8.87
CA ASP A 436 -8.41 19.60 9.55
C ASP A 436 -7.88 18.23 9.98
N GLU A 437 -6.57 18.03 9.96
CA GLU A 437 -5.96 16.73 10.32
C GLU A 437 -6.34 16.27 11.74
N ALA A 438 -6.53 17.19 12.67
CA ALA A 438 -6.92 16.89 14.05
C ALA A 438 -8.34 16.28 14.16
N GLU A 439 -9.15 16.41 13.12
CA GLU A 439 -10.49 15.82 13.04
C GLU A 439 -10.47 14.45 12.35
N ILE A 440 -9.36 14.08 11.72
CA ILE A 440 -9.19 12.77 11.07
C ILE A 440 -8.68 11.78 12.10
N GLU A 441 -9.50 10.80 12.45
CA GLU A 441 -9.13 9.74 13.36
C GLU A 441 -9.01 8.38 12.65
N ARG A 442 -8.14 7.52 13.18
CA ARG A 442 -8.02 6.14 12.71
C ARG A 442 -9.34 5.37 12.92
N GLY A 443 -9.70 4.56 11.93
CA GLY A 443 -10.96 3.79 11.93
C GLY A 443 -12.09 4.51 11.20
N MET A 444 -11.89 5.77 10.81
CA MET A 444 -12.70 6.41 9.77
C MET A 444 -12.44 5.75 8.42
N ALA A 445 -13.33 5.99 7.47
CA ALA A 445 -13.29 5.56 6.09
C ALA A 445 -13.55 6.76 5.16
N LEU A 446 -12.97 6.68 3.97
CA LEU A 446 -13.35 7.48 2.81
C LEU A 446 -14.20 6.62 1.89
N VAL A 447 -15.33 7.17 1.43
CA VAL A 447 -16.26 6.57 0.46
C VAL A 447 -16.72 7.64 -0.55
N PRO A 448 -17.25 7.29 -1.73
CA PRO A 448 -17.80 8.25 -2.68
C PRO A 448 -18.85 9.17 -2.05
N ARG A 449 -18.95 10.41 -2.55
CA ARG A 449 -19.96 11.38 -2.11
C ARG A 449 -21.40 10.83 -2.15
N GLU A 450 -21.73 10.10 -3.21
CA GLU A 450 -23.07 9.59 -3.48
C GLU A 450 -23.43 8.33 -2.67
N SER A 451 -22.47 7.79 -1.91
CA SER A 451 -22.73 6.65 -1.03
C SER A 451 -23.60 7.05 0.17
N ASP A 452 -24.37 6.10 0.69
CA ASP A 452 -25.18 6.23 1.91
C ASP A 452 -24.62 5.32 3.01
N PRO A 453 -23.46 5.68 3.63
CA PRO A 453 -22.80 4.80 4.60
C PRO A 453 -23.62 4.71 5.90
N ASP A 454 -23.83 3.48 6.39
CA ASP A 454 -24.52 3.20 7.66
C ASP A 454 -23.54 2.68 8.72
N PRO A 455 -22.93 3.55 9.53
CA PRO A 455 -21.97 3.13 10.54
C PRO A 455 -22.70 2.57 11.77
N VAL A 456 -22.35 1.34 12.18
CA VAL A 456 -23.05 0.62 13.24
C VAL A 456 -22.23 0.53 14.51
N ARG A 457 -22.93 0.46 15.65
CA ARG A 457 -22.31 0.17 16.96
C ARG A 457 -22.37 -1.31 17.30
N GLU A 458 -23.17 -2.09 16.59
CA GLU A 458 -23.47 -3.46 16.92
C GLU A 458 -23.58 -4.27 15.62
N PHE A 459 -23.05 -5.48 15.63
CA PHE A 459 -23.11 -6.40 14.50
C PHE A 459 -23.19 -7.84 15.00
N GLU A 460 -23.72 -8.72 14.16
CA GLU A 460 -23.73 -10.17 14.37
C GLU A 460 -22.45 -10.77 13.80
N ALA A 461 -21.86 -11.71 14.54
CA ALA A 461 -20.62 -12.35 14.13
C ALA A 461 -20.61 -13.84 14.46
N GLU A 462 -19.94 -14.60 13.62
CA GLU A 462 -19.46 -15.93 13.97
C GLU A 462 -18.02 -15.81 14.49
N VAL A 463 -17.75 -16.36 15.66
CA VAL A 463 -16.45 -16.28 16.31
C VAL A 463 -15.91 -17.67 16.62
N MET A 464 -14.60 -17.84 16.44
CA MET A 464 -13.84 -19.00 16.87
C MET A 464 -12.92 -18.61 18.01
N VAL A 465 -13.06 -19.28 19.16
CA VAL A 465 -12.22 -19.04 20.33
C VAL A 465 -10.96 -19.88 20.24
N LEU A 466 -9.80 -19.23 20.05
CA LEU A 466 -8.52 -19.91 19.93
C LEU A 466 -7.98 -20.33 21.31
N ASN A 467 -7.85 -19.37 22.22
CA ASN A 467 -7.20 -19.57 23.51
C ASN A 467 -7.77 -18.62 24.57
N HIS A 468 -8.63 -19.14 25.44
CA HIS A 468 -9.20 -18.40 26.56
C HIS A 468 -9.05 -19.21 27.85
N PRO A 469 -8.73 -18.62 29.01
CA PRO A 469 -8.47 -19.40 30.24
C PRO A 469 -9.71 -20.10 30.79
N THR A 470 -10.91 -19.58 30.51
CA THR A 470 -12.16 -20.10 31.06
C THR A 470 -13.26 -20.21 29.99
N ARG A 471 -14.17 -19.24 29.92
CA ARG A 471 -15.26 -19.14 28.95
C ARG A 471 -15.55 -17.67 28.65
N ILE A 472 -15.97 -17.41 27.43
CA ILE A 472 -16.55 -16.13 27.03
C ILE A 472 -18.05 -16.23 27.30
N GLN A 473 -18.65 -15.22 27.91
CA GLN A 473 -20.06 -15.15 28.26
C GLN A 473 -20.55 -13.72 28.06
N GLU A 474 -21.85 -13.49 28.23
CA GLU A 474 -22.44 -12.16 28.12
C GLU A 474 -21.69 -11.13 29.00
N GLY A 475 -21.36 -9.98 28.41
CA GLY A 475 -20.61 -8.92 29.07
C GLY A 475 -19.09 -9.10 29.01
N TYR A 476 -18.56 -10.07 28.26
CA TYR A 476 -17.13 -10.16 27.98
C TYR A 476 -16.67 -8.95 27.16
N GLU A 477 -15.60 -8.27 27.61
CA GLU A 477 -15.14 -7.00 27.03
C GLU A 477 -13.72 -7.06 26.43
N PRO A 478 -13.51 -7.75 25.29
CA PRO A 478 -12.22 -7.76 24.63
C PRO A 478 -12.02 -6.48 23.81
N VAL A 479 -10.80 -6.28 23.32
CA VAL A 479 -10.53 -5.33 22.23
C VAL A 479 -10.71 -6.05 20.90
N VAL A 480 -11.59 -5.53 20.05
CA VAL A 480 -11.83 -5.99 18.67
C VAL A 480 -10.99 -5.17 17.71
N HIS A 481 -10.30 -5.85 16.80
CA HIS A 481 -9.54 -5.29 15.69
C HIS A 481 -10.20 -5.71 14.39
N VAL A 482 -10.80 -4.76 13.68
CA VAL A 482 -11.42 -4.96 12.37
C VAL A 482 -10.92 -3.84 11.47
N GLU A 483 -10.36 -4.17 10.31
CA GLU A 483 -9.69 -3.20 9.43
C GLU A 483 -8.68 -2.35 10.25
N THR A 484 -8.78 -1.02 10.20
CA THR A 484 -7.93 -0.10 11.00
C THR A 484 -8.51 0.21 12.39
N VAL A 485 -9.72 -0.27 12.69
CA VAL A 485 -10.42 -0.07 13.98
C VAL A 485 -9.80 -0.94 15.06
N SER A 486 -9.65 -0.38 16.26
CA SER A 486 -9.22 -1.11 17.46
C SER A 486 -9.97 -0.53 18.67
N GLU A 487 -11.12 -1.11 19.02
CA GLU A 487 -11.98 -0.63 20.10
C GLU A 487 -12.37 -1.76 21.06
N ALA A 488 -12.57 -1.41 22.34
CA ALA A 488 -13.21 -2.32 23.28
C ALA A 488 -14.66 -2.59 22.85
N ALA A 489 -15.06 -3.85 22.79
CA ALA A 489 -16.41 -4.26 22.43
C ALA A 489 -17.01 -5.13 23.53
N VAL A 490 -18.33 -5.29 23.53
CA VAL A 490 -19.05 -6.20 24.43
C VAL A 490 -19.58 -7.37 23.62
N PHE A 491 -19.31 -8.58 24.09
CA PHE A 491 -19.78 -9.82 23.48
C PHE A 491 -21.04 -10.33 24.20
N ALA A 492 -22.02 -10.75 23.42
CA ALA A 492 -23.22 -11.45 23.88
C ALA A 492 -23.41 -12.73 23.05
N PRO A 493 -22.76 -13.85 23.45
CA PRO A 493 -22.89 -15.12 22.74
C PRO A 493 -24.32 -15.67 22.83
N GLU A 494 -24.89 -16.13 21.71
CA GLU A 494 -26.28 -16.61 21.66
C GLU A 494 -26.52 -17.85 22.53
N GLY A 495 -25.55 -18.78 22.56
CA GLY A 495 -25.56 -19.96 23.41
C GLY A 495 -25.28 -19.68 24.90
N GLY A 496 -25.22 -18.40 25.29
CA GLY A 496 -24.89 -17.92 26.63
C GLY A 496 -23.40 -18.02 27.00
N ARG A 497 -22.63 -18.88 26.33
CA ARG A 497 -21.18 -18.98 26.49
C ARG A 497 -20.47 -19.59 25.28
N LEU A 498 -19.17 -19.32 25.17
CA LEU A 498 -18.23 -19.97 24.25
C LEU A 498 -17.00 -20.46 25.04
N LEU A 499 -16.54 -21.67 24.77
CA LEU A 499 -15.34 -22.27 25.34
C LEU A 499 -14.16 -22.20 24.36
N PRO A 500 -12.91 -22.38 24.81
CA PRO A 500 -11.77 -22.53 23.91
C PRO A 500 -11.97 -23.70 22.95
N GLY A 501 -11.74 -23.46 21.66
CA GLY A 501 -12.00 -24.39 20.57
C GLY A 501 -13.42 -24.32 19.99
N ASP A 502 -14.35 -23.62 20.64
CA ASP A 502 -15.70 -23.46 20.11
C ASP A 502 -15.71 -22.46 18.94
N THR A 503 -16.57 -22.76 17.97
CA THR A 503 -17.08 -21.79 17.00
C THR A 503 -18.55 -21.55 17.28
N GLY A 504 -18.99 -20.29 17.28
CA GLY A 504 -20.40 -19.96 17.51
C GLY A 504 -20.76 -18.52 17.23
N GLN A 505 -22.06 -18.22 17.26
CA GLN A 505 -22.59 -16.89 16.99
C GLN A 505 -22.59 -16.01 18.25
N THR A 506 -22.24 -14.75 18.06
CA THR A 506 -22.25 -13.72 19.10
C THR A 506 -22.63 -12.38 18.50
N ARG A 507 -23.40 -11.61 19.26
CA ARG A 507 -23.55 -10.19 18.98
C ARG A 507 -22.36 -9.44 19.58
N VAL A 508 -21.80 -8.51 18.82
CA VAL A 508 -20.63 -7.72 19.22
C VAL A 508 -21.01 -6.25 19.15
N ARG A 509 -20.77 -5.50 20.24
CA ARG A 509 -21.11 -4.08 20.34
C ARG A 509 -19.89 -3.22 20.69
N PHE A 510 -19.54 -2.27 19.83
CA PHE A 510 -18.54 -1.24 20.08
C PHE A 510 -18.94 -0.30 21.25
N LYS A 511 -18.04 -0.14 22.23
CA LYS A 511 -18.36 0.54 23.50
C LYS A 511 -18.47 2.06 23.39
N PHE A 512 -17.78 2.68 22.45
CA PHE A 512 -17.64 4.14 22.43
C PHE A 512 -18.26 4.77 21.18
N ARG A 513 -18.00 4.22 19.98
CA ARG A 513 -18.39 4.87 18.71
C ARG A 513 -18.98 3.89 17.70
N PRO A 514 -19.77 4.37 16.73
CA PRO A 514 -20.14 3.59 15.55
C PRO A 514 -18.97 3.52 14.57
N TYR A 515 -18.90 2.45 13.78
CA TYR A 515 -17.89 2.24 12.74
C TYR A 515 -18.55 1.70 11.47
N LEU A 516 -17.98 2.07 10.32
CA LEU A 516 -18.39 1.51 9.04
C LEU A 516 -17.79 0.11 8.90
N VAL A 517 -18.59 -0.92 9.13
CA VAL A 517 -18.21 -2.33 9.01
C VAL A 517 -19.20 -3.04 8.09
N GLU A 518 -18.78 -4.16 7.51
CA GLU A 518 -19.55 -4.91 6.50
C GLU A 518 -19.56 -6.41 6.77
N GLU A 519 -20.59 -7.06 6.25
CA GLU A 519 -20.65 -8.52 6.22
C GLU A 519 -19.44 -9.11 5.50
N GLY A 520 -18.89 -10.20 6.05
CA GLY A 520 -17.73 -10.90 5.53
C GLY A 520 -16.39 -10.36 6.05
N GLN A 521 -16.35 -9.16 6.66
CA GLN A 521 -15.13 -8.66 7.28
C GLN A 521 -14.69 -9.55 8.43
N ARG A 522 -13.39 -9.81 8.49
CA ARG A 522 -12.76 -10.58 9.55
C ARG A 522 -12.22 -9.66 10.63
N PHE A 523 -12.27 -10.12 11.86
CA PHE A 523 -11.73 -9.40 13.00
C PHE A 523 -11.02 -10.33 13.97
N VAL A 524 -10.09 -9.76 14.72
CA VAL A 524 -9.39 -10.43 15.82
C VAL A 524 -9.85 -9.80 17.13
N PHE A 525 -10.17 -10.61 18.13
CA PHE A 525 -10.45 -10.11 19.48
C PHE A 525 -9.40 -10.59 20.49
N ARG A 526 -9.03 -9.69 21.41
CA ARG A 526 -7.90 -9.92 22.32
C ARG A 526 -8.12 -9.37 23.72
N GLU A 527 -7.37 -9.95 24.65
CA GLU A 527 -7.22 -9.52 26.04
C GLU A 527 -5.77 -9.84 26.48
N GLY A 528 -4.90 -8.84 26.37
CA GLY A 528 -3.45 -9.05 26.39
C GLY A 528 -3.00 -9.73 25.09
N SER A 529 -3.14 -11.06 25.05
CA SER A 529 -2.96 -11.90 23.86
C SER A 529 -4.23 -11.98 23.02
N SER A 530 -4.08 -12.37 21.75
CA SER A 530 -5.19 -12.83 20.91
C SER A 530 -5.98 -13.91 21.65
N LYS A 531 -7.31 -13.89 21.52
CA LYS A 531 -8.24 -14.84 22.16
C LYS A 531 -9.06 -15.62 21.14
N GLY A 532 -9.31 -14.99 19.99
CA GLY A 532 -9.99 -15.61 18.89
C GLY A 532 -10.16 -14.67 17.73
N VAL A 533 -10.87 -15.16 16.74
CA VAL A 533 -11.20 -14.45 15.50
C VAL A 533 -12.69 -14.51 15.26
N GLY A 534 -13.19 -13.62 14.43
CA GLY A 534 -14.56 -13.69 13.95
C GLY A 534 -14.73 -13.15 12.55
N THR A 535 -15.88 -13.45 11.99
CA THR A 535 -16.37 -12.93 10.71
C THR A 535 -17.70 -12.26 10.97
N ILE A 536 -17.87 -11.02 10.49
CA ILE A 536 -19.13 -10.29 10.56
C ILE A 536 -20.14 -11.00 9.64
N ARG A 537 -21.31 -11.32 10.18
CA ARG A 537 -22.40 -12.05 9.49
C ARG A 537 -23.60 -11.16 9.19
N GLY A 538 -23.74 -10.05 9.89
CA GLY A 538 -24.83 -9.10 9.66
C GLY A 538 -24.55 -7.79 10.39
N VAL A 539 -24.90 -6.68 9.74
CA VAL A 539 -24.76 -5.32 10.28
C VAL A 539 -26.11 -4.63 10.46
N ASP A 540 -27.22 -5.35 10.25
CA ASP A 540 -28.54 -4.77 10.40
C ASP A 540 -28.74 -4.23 11.82
N SER A 541 -29.10 -2.96 11.90
CA SER A 541 -29.48 -2.30 13.14
C SER A 541 -30.58 -3.10 13.82
N ALA A 542 -30.30 -3.71 14.97
CA ALA A 542 -31.37 -4.20 15.83
C ALA A 542 -32.29 -3.01 16.19
N GLU A 543 -33.51 -3.02 15.66
CA GLU A 543 -34.56 -2.01 15.86
C GLU A 543 -34.78 -1.62 17.33
#